data_AF-B3SA18-F1
#
_entry.id   AF-B3SA18-F1
#
_cell.length_a   1.000
_cell.length_b   1.000
_cell.length_c   1.000
_cell.angle_alpha   90.00
_cell.angle_beta   90.00
_cell.angle_gamma   90.00
#
_symmetry.space_group_name_H-M   'P 1'
#
loop_
_entity.id
_entity.type
_entity.pdbx_description
1 polymer ?
#
loop_
_entity_poly.entity_id
_entity_poly.type
_entity_poly.pdbx_seq_one_letter_code
_entity_poly.pdbx_strand_id
1 'polypeptide(L)'
;AIKVQDKVMIPQDDYPTINFIGLLIGPRGNTLKRIEKESNSKIMIRGKGSTKEGKAQLYPNSGEDEALHALITGSTADGVKIAVNKIHEIIQCGIDSPEGQNDLKRMQLRELAQLNGTLREED
;
A
#
# COMPACT_ATOMS: atom_id res chain seq x y z
N ALA A 1 -9.83 25.74 -1.93
CA ALA A 1 -9.41 24.84 -0.85
C ALA A 1 -7.93 24.52 -1.03
N ILE A 2 -7.11 24.74 -0.02
CA ILE A 2 -5.68 24.36 -0.05
C ILE A 2 -5.62 22.84 -0.03
N LYS A 3 -5.00 22.24 -1.03
CA LYS A 3 -4.75 20.79 -1.07
C LYS A 3 -3.32 20.57 -0.61
N VAL A 4 -3.14 19.78 0.44
CA VAL A 4 -1.81 19.36 0.91
C VAL A 4 -1.48 18.05 0.20
N GLN A 5 -0.26 17.93 -0.28
CA GLN A 5 0.23 16.72 -0.94
C GLN A 5 1.58 16.33 -0.36
N ASP A 6 1.82 15.03 -0.25
CA ASP A 6 3.09 14.49 0.21
C ASP A 6 3.42 13.20 -0.56
N LYS A 7 4.70 12.87 -0.68
CA LYS A 7 5.20 11.73 -1.44
C LYS A 7 6.06 10.85 -0.54
N VAL A 8 5.68 9.58 -0.44
CA VAL A 8 6.42 8.55 0.28
C VAL A 8 7.10 7.62 -0.72
N MET A 9 8.43 7.56 -0.69
CA MET A 9 9.21 6.64 -1.50
C MET A 9 9.11 5.23 -0.95
N ILE A 10 8.96 4.24 -1.83
CA ILE A 10 8.91 2.82 -1.47
C ILE A 10 10.21 2.18 -1.96
N PRO A 11 11.03 1.60 -1.07
CA PRO A 11 12.35 1.04 -1.42
C PRO A 11 12.23 -0.33 -2.09
N GLN A 12 11.53 -0.38 -3.23
CA GLN A 12 11.33 -1.62 -4.01
C GLN A 12 12.64 -2.11 -4.64
N ASP A 13 13.54 -1.19 -5.02
CA ASP A 13 14.82 -1.52 -5.62
C ASP A 13 15.79 -2.14 -4.59
N ASP A 14 15.75 -1.69 -3.33
CA ASP A 14 16.55 -2.26 -2.24
C ASP A 14 16.00 -3.61 -1.75
N TYR A 15 14.66 -3.79 -1.81
CA TYR A 15 13.99 -4.99 -1.33
C TYR A 15 13.06 -5.60 -2.40
N PRO A 16 13.62 -6.14 -3.51
CA PRO A 16 12.83 -6.64 -4.64
C PRO A 16 11.98 -7.88 -4.32
N THR A 17 12.30 -8.61 -3.24
CA THR A 17 11.57 -9.79 -2.78
C THR A 17 10.30 -9.43 -1.98
N ILE A 18 10.17 -8.18 -1.53
CA ILE A 18 9.03 -7.73 -0.72
C ILE A 18 7.96 -7.13 -1.64
N ASN A 19 6.71 -7.55 -1.44
CA ASN A 19 5.57 -7.00 -2.15
C ASN A 19 4.92 -5.86 -1.34
N PHE A 20 5.55 -4.68 -1.35
CA PHE A 20 5.04 -3.50 -0.64
C PHE A 20 3.66 -3.05 -1.14
N ILE A 21 3.42 -3.15 -2.46
CA ILE A 21 2.12 -2.80 -3.06
C ILE A 21 1.02 -3.68 -2.47
N GLY A 22 1.25 -4.99 -2.39
CA GLY A 22 0.30 -5.94 -1.80
C GLY A 22 0.01 -5.63 -0.34
N LEU A 23 1.03 -5.28 0.45
CA LEU A 23 0.89 -4.93 1.87
C LEU A 23 0.12 -3.62 2.09
N LEU A 24 0.42 -2.59 1.29
CA LEU A 24 -0.24 -1.28 1.36
C LEU A 24 -1.71 -1.34 0.90
N ILE A 25 -1.98 -2.07 -0.19
CA ILE A 25 -3.34 -2.24 -0.72
C ILE A 25 -4.17 -3.13 0.21
N GLY A 26 -3.59 -4.26 0.62
CA GLY A 26 -4.27 -5.30 1.39
C GLY A 26 -5.35 -6.03 0.57
N PRO A 27 -6.12 -6.93 1.21
CA PRO A 27 -7.15 -7.72 0.54
C PRO A 27 -8.23 -6.80 -0.04
N ARG A 28 -8.47 -6.91 -1.36
CA ARG A 28 -9.44 -6.10 -2.11
C ARG A 28 -9.29 -4.57 -1.95
N GLY A 29 -8.12 -4.09 -1.53
CA GLY A 29 -7.89 -2.66 -1.27
C GLY A 29 -8.42 -2.15 0.08
N ASN A 30 -8.80 -3.05 1.00
CA ASN A 30 -9.37 -2.68 2.28
C ASN A 30 -8.38 -1.89 3.16
N THR A 31 -7.11 -2.29 3.18
CA THR A 31 -6.08 -1.62 3.99
C THR A 31 -5.85 -0.19 3.50
N LEU A 32 -5.67 0.00 2.19
CA LEU A 32 -5.51 1.34 1.61
C LEU A 32 -6.72 2.22 1.91
N LYS A 33 -7.94 1.73 1.67
CA LYS A 33 -9.19 2.46 1.95
C LYS A 33 -9.34 2.83 3.42
N ARG A 34 -8.90 1.97 4.33
CA ARG A 34 -8.93 2.24 5.76
C ARG A 34 -8.02 3.40 6.12
N ILE A 35 -6.78 3.42 5.60
CA ILE A 35 -5.84 4.52 5.81
C ILE A 35 -6.40 5.81 5.22
N GLU A 36 -6.95 5.77 4.00
CA GLU A 36 -7.58 6.94 3.37
C GLU A 36 -8.73 7.50 4.22
N LYS A 37 -9.58 6.62 4.79
CA LYS A 37 -10.70 7.00 5.64
C LYS A 37 -10.25 7.58 6.99
N GLU A 38 -9.27 6.96 7.64
CA GLU A 38 -8.74 7.43 8.94
C GLU A 38 -7.99 8.76 8.81
N SER A 39 -7.23 8.94 7.71
CA SER A 39 -6.45 10.15 7.43
C SER A 39 -7.24 11.25 6.72
N ASN A 40 -8.48 10.98 6.32
CA ASN A 40 -9.28 11.83 5.44
C ASN A 40 -8.49 12.37 4.24
N SER A 41 -7.65 11.49 3.67
CA SER A 41 -6.71 11.78 2.60
C SER A 41 -6.84 10.73 1.51
N LYS A 42 -6.47 11.10 0.29
CA LYS A 42 -6.45 10.22 -0.89
C LYS A 42 -5.03 9.72 -1.13
N ILE A 43 -4.86 8.42 -1.35
CA ILE A 43 -3.56 7.77 -1.55
C ILE A 43 -3.53 7.15 -2.94
N MET A 44 -2.51 7.48 -3.73
CA MET A 44 -2.28 6.93 -5.07
C MET A 44 -0.88 6.33 -5.15
N ILE A 45 -0.79 5.03 -5.40
CA ILE A 45 0.48 4.36 -5.67
C ILE A 45 0.85 4.61 -7.14
N ARG A 46 2.06 5.10 -7.38
CA ARG A 46 2.61 5.45 -8.69
C ARG A 46 4.06 4.96 -8.81
N GLY A 47 4.60 5.02 -10.02
CA GLY A 47 5.98 4.64 -10.30
C GLY A 47 6.14 3.24 -10.90
N LYS A 48 7.38 2.90 -11.22
CA LYS A 48 7.78 1.64 -11.85
C LYS A 48 7.36 0.43 -11.01
N GLY A 49 6.64 -0.51 -11.64
CA GLY A 49 6.12 -1.72 -10.98
C GLY A 49 4.77 -1.56 -10.28
N SER A 50 4.15 -0.38 -10.28
CA SER A 50 2.81 -0.16 -9.70
C SER A 50 1.66 -0.88 -10.44
N THR A 51 1.89 -1.25 -11.70
CA THR A 51 0.99 -2.07 -12.53
C THR A 51 1.47 -3.51 -12.60
N LYS A 52 0.67 -4.44 -12.10
CA LYS A 52 0.89 -5.88 -12.30
C LYS A 52 0.62 -6.19 -13.78
N GLU A 53 1.58 -6.81 -14.47
CA GLU A 53 1.42 -7.25 -15.86
C GLU A 53 0.07 -7.97 -16.03
N GLY A 54 -0.79 -7.43 -16.90
CA GLY A 54 -2.09 -8.02 -17.26
C GLY A 54 -3.35 -7.38 -16.66
N LYS A 55 -3.27 -6.37 -15.78
CA LYS A 55 -4.44 -5.55 -15.41
C LYS A 55 -4.35 -4.17 -16.05
N ALA A 56 -5.42 -3.79 -16.78
CA ALA A 56 -5.55 -2.51 -17.47
C ALA A 56 -5.08 -1.33 -16.61
N GLN A 57 -4.25 -0.46 -17.20
CA GLN A 57 -3.79 0.82 -16.67
C GLN A 57 -4.96 1.53 -15.94
N LEU A 58 -5.00 1.47 -14.61
CA LEU A 58 -6.00 2.22 -13.84
C LEU A 58 -5.69 3.73 -13.88
N TYR A 59 -4.46 4.10 -14.23
CA TYR A 59 -4.02 5.49 -14.33
C TYR A 59 -3.10 5.68 -15.55
N PRO A 60 -3.40 6.62 -16.46
CA PRO A 60 -2.64 6.80 -17.70
C PRO A 60 -1.24 7.39 -17.46
N ASN A 61 -0.22 6.62 -17.86
CA ASN A 61 1.03 7.02 -18.54
C ASN A 61 1.73 8.34 -18.14
N SER A 62 1.92 8.64 -16.85
CA SER A 62 2.71 9.83 -16.46
C SER A 62 3.80 9.56 -15.42
N GLY A 63 4.29 8.32 -15.27
CA GLY A 63 5.26 8.01 -14.21
C GLY A 63 6.04 6.70 -14.36
N GLU A 64 6.18 6.14 -15.57
CA GLU A 64 6.98 4.92 -15.78
C GLU A 64 8.48 5.12 -15.51
N ASP A 65 8.95 6.38 -15.51
CA ASP A 65 10.33 6.76 -15.18
C ASP A 65 10.54 7.08 -13.68
N GLU A 66 9.46 7.21 -12.89
CA GLU A 66 9.58 7.51 -11.46
C GLU A 66 9.69 6.23 -10.62
N ALA A 67 10.55 6.27 -9.59
CA ALA A 67 10.66 5.20 -8.59
C ALA A 67 9.30 4.92 -7.93
N LEU A 68 9.07 3.70 -7.45
CA LEU A 68 7.82 3.32 -6.80
C LEU A 68 7.56 4.24 -5.58
N HIS A 69 6.42 4.91 -5.56
CA HIS A 69 6.06 5.84 -4.50
C HIS A 69 4.55 5.92 -4.27
N ALA A 70 4.15 6.28 -3.05
CA ALA A 70 2.78 6.63 -2.71
C ALA A 70 2.63 8.16 -2.68
N LEU A 71 1.69 8.69 -3.46
CA LEU A 71 1.29 10.09 -3.44
C LEU A 71 0.05 10.25 -2.56
N ILE A 72 0.17 11.01 -1.49
CA ILE A 72 -0.91 11.32 -0.55
C ILE A 72 -1.43 12.72 -0.88
N THR A 73 -2.73 12.90 -0.94
CA THR A 73 -3.38 14.21 -1.14
C THR A 73 -4.51 14.38 -0.14
N GLY A 74 -4.42 15.37 0.74
CA GLY A 74 -5.40 15.62 1.78
C GLY A 74 -5.86 17.07 1.83
N SER A 75 -6.89 17.30 2.65
CA SER A 75 -7.43 18.64 2.90
C SER A 75 -6.70 19.38 4.02
N THR A 76 -5.98 18.65 4.88
CA THR A 76 -5.22 19.19 6.03
C THR A 76 -3.83 18.56 6.08
N ALA A 77 -2.86 19.30 6.63
CA ALA A 77 -1.50 18.79 6.81
C ALA A 77 -1.45 17.63 7.80
N ASP A 78 -2.23 17.68 8.89
CA ASP A 78 -2.32 16.59 9.86
C ASP A 78 -2.84 15.29 9.24
N GLY A 79 -3.89 15.36 8.40
CA GLY A 79 -4.43 14.17 7.72
C GLY A 79 -3.37 13.52 6.82
N VAL A 80 -2.68 14.33 6.02
CA VAL A 80 -1.59 13.84 5.16
C VAL A 80 -0.47 13.23 5.99
N LYS A 81 -0.07 13.86 7.10
CA LYS A 81 0.98 13.35 8.00
C LYS A 81 0.60 12.02 8.64
N ILE A 82 -0.66 11.84 9.04
CA ILE A 82 -1.17 10.55 9.56
C ILE A 82 -1.05 9.46 8.50
N ALA A 83 -1.48 9.73 7.27
CA ALA A 83 -1.36 8.79 6.16
C ALA A 83 0.11 8.43 5.85
N VAL A 84 0.99 9.43 5.80
CA VAL A 84 2.43 9.25 5.56
C VAL A 84 3.05 8.34 6.63
N ASN A 85 2.78 8.62 7.91
CA ASN A 85 3.27 7.78 9.01
C ASN A 85 2.76 6.33 8.89
N LYS A 86 1.47 6.15 8.59
CA LYS A 86 0.88 4.80 8.41
C LYS A 86 1.52 4.03 7.26
N ILE A 87 1.81 4.69 6.15
CA ILE A 87 2.50 4.08 5.01
C ILE A 87 3.94 3.70 5.39
N HIS A 88 4.67 4.58 6.08
CA HIS A 88 6.01 4.27 6.58
C HIS A 88 6.02 3.09 7.55
N GLU A 89 5.07 3.01 8.47
CA GLU A 89 4.92 1.87 9.39
C GLU A 89 4.74 0.54 8.63
N ILE A 90 3.93 0.52 7.57
CA ILE A 90 3.71 -0.68 6.75
C ILE A 90 4.98 -1.07 5.98
N ILE A 91 5.69 -0.09 5.42
CA ILE A 91 6.96 -0.33 4.71
C ILE A 91 8.01 -0.90 5.67
N GLN A 92 8.21 -0.25 6.83
CA GLN A 92 9.15 -0.70 7.86
C GLN A 92 8.79 -2.09 8.37
N CYS A 93 7.51 -2.35 8.67
CA CYS A 93 7.06 -3.69 9.07
C CYS A 93 7.32 -4.73 7.98
N GLY A 94 7.22 -4.38 6.70
CA GLY A 94 7.61 -5.24 5.58
C GLY A 94 9.11 -5.58 5.60
N ILE A 95 9.96 -4.60 5.89
CA ILE A 95 11.43 -4.73 5.93
C ILE A 95 11.90 -5.48 7.19
N ASP A 96 11.45 -5.05 8.36
CA ASP A 96 11.89 -5.55 9.67
C ASP A 96 11.36 -6.95 9.98
N SER A 97 10.19 -7.32 9.43
CA SER A 97 9.57 -8.63 9.65
C SER A 97 9.67 -9.49 8.38
N PRO A 98 10.69 -10.34 8.25
CA PRO A 98 10.82 -11.28 7.13
C PRO A 98 9.63 -12.25 7.04
N GLU A 99 9.52 -12.94 5.90
CA GLU A 99 8.39 -13.84 5.61
C GLU A 99 8.12 -14.81 6.77
N GLY A 100 6.92 -14.70 7.34
CA GLY A 100 6.47 -15.56 8.43
C GLY A 100 6.35 -14.88 9.80
N GLN A 101 6.88 -13.67 10.03
CA GLN A 101 6.65 -12.94 11.29
C GLN A 101 5.77 -11.69 11.15
N ASN A 102 5.47 -11.28 9.92
CA ASN A 102 4.62 -10.12 9.69
C ASN A 102 3.14 -10.47 9.93
N ASP A 103 2.65 -10.15 11.14
CA ASP A 103 1.26 -10.38 11.56
C ASP A 103 0.25 -9.66 10.65
N LEU A 104 0.59 -8.46 10.15
CA LEU A 104 -0.25 -7.74 9.20
C LEU A 104 -0.38 -8.52 7.88
N LYS A 105 0.73 -9.02 7.33
CA LYS A 105 0.74 -9.85 6.11
C LYS A 105 -0.07 -11.14 6.33
N ARG A 106 0.11 -11.82 7.47
CA ARG A 106 -0.64 -13.04 7.84
C ARG A 106 -2.14 -12.78 7.93
N MET A 107 -2.54 -11.71 8.61
CA MET A 107 -3.94 -11.31 8.76
C MET A 107 -4.57 -10.98 7.41
N GLN A 108 -3.89 -10.19 6.57
CA GLN A 108 -4.35 -9.85 5.23
C GLN A 108 -4.48 -11.08 4.32
N LEU A 109 -3.54 -12.02 4.37
CA LEU A 109 -3.60 -13.27 3.59
C LEU A 109 -4.74 -14.17 4.07
N ARG A 110 -4.98 -14.25 5.38
CA ARG A 110 -6.12 -14.98 5.96
C ARG A 110 -7.44 -14.37 5.53
N GLU A 111 -7.59 -13.04 5.63
CA GLU A 111 -8.78 -12.31 5.18
C GLU A 111 -8.99 -12.51 3.68
N LEU A 112 -7.92 -12.47 2.88
CA LEU A 112 -8.00 -12.73 1.44
C LEU A 112 -8.49 -14.16 1.14
N ALA A 113 -7.96 -15.17 1.83
CA ALA A 113 -8.37 -16.56 1.67
C ALA A 113 -9.84 -16.77 2.08
N GLN A 114 -10.29 -16.11 3.15
CA GLN A 114 -11.69 -16.11 3.57
C GLN A 114 -12.60 -15.48 2.52
N LEU A 115 -12.21 -14.32 1.97
CA LEU A 115 -12.96 -13.62 0.92
C LEU A 115 -13.02 -14.39 -0.40
N ASN A 116 -12.02 -15.22 -0.69
CA ASN A 116 -11.97 -16.08 -1.88
C ASN A 116 -12.65 -17.45 -1.66
N GLY A 117 -13.08 -17.77 -0.43
CA GLY A 117 -13.65 -19.07 -0.10
C GLY A 117 -12.64 -20.23 -0.15
N THR A 118 -11.33 -19.92 -0.13
CA THR A 118 -10.24 -20.92 -0.13
C THR A 118 -9.59 -21.07 1.24
N LEU A 119 -10.19 -20.49 2.28
CA LEU A 119 -9.72 -20.63 3.66
C LEU A 119 -9.84 -22.09 4.06
N ARG A 120 -8.70 -22.75 4.21
CA ARG A 120 -8.64 -24.03 4.90
C ARG A 120 -8.51 -23.72 6.38
N GLU A 121 -9.51 -24.12 7.17
CA GLU A 121 -9.37 -24.18 8.61
C GLU A 121 -8.30 -25.23 8.89
N GLU A 122 -7.19 -24.84 9.52
CA GLU A 122 -6.25 -25.80 10.08
C GLU A 122 -6.93 -26.35 11.34
N ASP A 123 -7.44 -27.58 11.25
CA ASP A 123 -7.90 -28.40 12.40
C ASP A 123 -6.72 -28.74 13.34
#